data_AF-A0A521FRH8-F1
#
_entry.id   AF-A0A521FRH8-F1
#
_cell.length_a   1.000
_cell.length_b   1.000
_cell.length_c   1.000
_cell.angle_alpha   90.00
_cell.angle_beta   90.00
_cell.angle_gamma   90.00
#
_symmetry.space_group_name_H-M   'P 1'
#
loop_
_entity.id
_entity.type
_entity.pdbx_description
1 polymer ?
#
loop_
_entity_poly.entity_id
_entity_poly.type
_entity_poly.pdbx_seq_one_letter_code
_entity_poly.pdbx_strand_id
1 'polypeptide(L)'
;MRRALIIAGGAAALLALVLIWQHHAQIVGWATAMQRQAQNGLARSLQALRAGDPGASAQLMGLCLAYGFFHAVGPGHGKFLVGAYSMSRAVPMGRLVFATVAASLGQALTAVALVLGGQVCSR
;
A
#
# COMPACT_ATOMS: atom_id res chain seq x y z
N MET A 1 -33.56 -12.96 12.01
CA MET A 1 -32.39 -13.12 11.12
C MET A 1 -31.41 -11.94 11.20
N ARG A 2 -31.81 -10.70 10.89
CA ARG A 2 -30.93 -9.52 10.91
C ARG A 2 -30.19 -9.26 12.24
N ARG A 3 -30.85 -9.44 13.39
CA ARG A 3 -30.22 -9.31 14.73
C ARG A 3 -29.13 -10.36 14.99
N ALA A 4 -29.38 -11.61 14.59
CA ALA A 4 -28.42 -12.70 14.73
C ALA A 4 -27.17 -12.45 13.86
N LEU A 5 -27.35 -11.94 12.64
CA LEU A 5 -26.24 -11.56 11.76
C LEU A 5 -25.39 -10.42 12.35
N ILE A 6 -26.03 -9.41 12.95
CA ILE A 6 -25.31 -8.29 13.59
C ILE A 6 -24.51 -8.80 14.80
N ILE A 7 -25.11 -9.63 15.66
CA ILE A 7 -24.44 -10.19 16.84
C ILE A 7 -23.28 -11.09 16.41
N ALA A 8 -23.49 -11.96 15.42
CA ALA A 8 -22.43 -12.82 14.89
C ALA A 8 -21.27 -12.02 14.28
N GLY A 9 -21.58 -10.97 13.50
CA GLY A 9 -20.56 -10.08 12.94
C GLY A 9 -19.79 -9.31 14.01
N GLY A 10 -20.47 -8.82 15.04
CA GLY A 10 -19.84 -8.15 16.18
C GLY A 10 -18.92 -9.09 16.98
N ALA A 11 -19.38 -10.31 17.25
CA ALA A 11 -18.59 -11.33 17.93
C ALA A 11 -17.35 -11.73 17.11
N ALA A 12 -17.48 -11.88 15.79
CA ALA A 12 -16.36 -12.17 14.90
C ALA A 12 -15.33 -11.01 14.87
N ALA A 13 -15.80 -9.76 14.82
CA ALA A 13 -14.92 -8.60 14.88
C ALA A 13 -14.17 -8.49 16.22
N LEU A 14 -14.85 -8.75 17.34
CA LEU A 14 -14.23 -8.79 18.67
C LEU A 14 -13.18 -9.91 18.77
N LEU A 15 -13.49 -11.11 18.27
CA LEU A 15 -12.54 -12.22 18.23
C LEU A 15 -11.31 -11.86 17.40
N ALA A 16 -11.49 -11.24 16.23
CA ALA A 16 -10.39 -10.79 15.39
C ALA A 16 -9.51 -9.76 16.13
N LEU A 17 -10.11 -8.80 16.84
CA LEU A 17 -9.36 -7.82 17.65
C LEU A 17 -8.55 -8.50 18.76
N VAL A 18 -9.14 -9.47 19.46
CA VAL A 18 -8.44 -10.23 20.52
C VAL A 18 -7.26 -11.02 19.94
N LEU A 19 -7.46 -11.71 18.82
CA LEU A 19 -6.40 -12.46 18.15
C LEU A 19 -5.27 -11.53 17.67
N ILE A 20 -5.61 -10.39 17.06
CA ILE A 20 -4.62 -9.38 16.64
C ILE A 20 -3.84 -8.87 17.84
N TRP A 21 -4.52 -8.59 18.96
CA TRP A 21 -3.88 -8.15 20.20
C TRP A 21 -2.94 -9.21 20.77
N GLN A 22 -3.35 -10.48 20.82
CA GLN A 22 -2.53 -11.58 21.31
C GLN A 22 -1.27 -11.80 20.45
N HIS A 23 -1.39 -11.66 19.12
CA HIS A 23 -0.31 -11.91 18.17
C HIS A 23 0.42 -10.65 17.70
N HIS A 24 0.17 -9.48 18.31
CA HIS A 24 0.68 -8.19 17.82
C HIS A 24 2.21 -8.18 17.68
N ALA A 25 2.95 -8.76 18.63
CA ALA A 25 4.40 -8.79 18.61
C ALA A 25 4.95 -9.59 17.41
N GLN A 26 4.33 -10.72 17.10
CA GLN A 26 4.70 -11.55 15.95
C GLN A 26 4.37 -10.84 14.64
N ILE A 27 3.20 -10.19 14.57
CA ILE A 27 2.77 -9.40 13.41
C ILE A 27 3.72 -8.24 13.15
N VAL A 28 4.07 -7.48 14.20
CA VAL A 28 5.02 -6.35 14.11
C VAL A 28 6.41 -6.83 13.72
N GLY A 29 6.88 -7.94 14.29
CA GLY A 29 8.18 -8.53 13.94
C GLY A 29 8.22 -8.94 12.46
N TRP A 30 7.20 -9.63 11.99
CA TRP A 30 7.05 -10.00 10.57
C TRP A 30 6.98 -8.78 9.66
N ALA A 31 6.16 -7.78 9.99
CA ALA A 31 6.03 -6.55 9.22
C ALA A 31 7.36 -5.78 9.15
N THR A 32 8.08 -5.70 10.26
CA THR A 32 9.40 -5.06 10.33
C THR A 32 10.42 -5.80 9.47
N ALA A 33 10.43 -7.13 9.50
CA ALA A 33 11.30 -7.94 8.65
C ALA A 33 11.03 -7.70 7.17
N MET A 34 9.76 -7.68 6.75
CA MET A 34 9.35 -7.35 5.39
C MET A 34 9.80 -5.94 4.97
N GLN A 35 9.64 -4.96 5.86
CA GLN A 35 10.06 -3.58 5.60
C GLN A 35 11.57 -3.48 5.37
N ARG A 36 12.37 -4.14 6.22
CA ARG A 36 13.83 -4.23 6.06
C ARG A 36 14.22 -4.91 4.76
N GLN A 37 13.55 -6.00 4.39
CA GLN A 37 13.82 -6.73 3.15
C GLN A 37 13.55 -5.85 1.92
N ALA A 38 12.44 -5.10 1.92
CA ALA A 38 12.13 -4.16 0.85
C ALA A 38 13.16 -3.02 0.77
N GLN A 39 13.52 -2.40 1.90
CA GLN A 39 14.53 -1.34 1.94
C GLN A 39 15.91 -1.81 1.46
N ASN A 40 16.36 -2.97 1.92
CA ASN A 40 17.62 -3.56 1.47
C ASN A 40 17.58 -3.93 -0.02
N GLY A 41 16.42 -4.36 -0.53
CA GLY A 41 16.18 -4.56 -1.95
C GLY A 41 16.37 -3.26 -2.75
N LEU A 42 15.71 -2.17 -2.34
CA LEU A 42 15.82 -0.86 -3.00
C LEU A 42 17.26 -0.35 -3.00
N ALA A 43 17.96 -0.44 -1.87
CA ALA A 43 19.35 -0.01 -1.75
C ALA A 43 20.27 -0.78 -2.71
N ARG A 44 20.12 -2.11 -2.79
CA ARG A 44 20.89 -2.94 -3.73
C ARG A 44 20.57 -2.63 -5.18
N SER A 45 19.29 -2.49 -5.55
CA SER A 45 18.89 -2.12 -6.91
C SER A 45 19.45 -0.76 -7.32
N LEU A 46 19.50 0.21 -6.40
CA LEU A 46 20.08 1.53 -6.66
C LEU A 46 21.61 1.48 -6.82
N GLN A 47 22.29 0.66 -6.03
CA GLN A 47 23.74 0.44 -6.18
C GLN A 47 24.07 -0.19 -7.53
N ALA A 48 23.33 -1.22 -7.95
CA ALA A 48 23.48 -1.86 -9.27
C ALA A 48 23.21 -0.87 -10.42
N LEU A 49 22.20 0.00 -10.26
CA LEU A 49 21.90 1.07 -11.23
C LEU A 49 23.07 2.07 -11.37
N ARG A 50 23.72 2.42 -10.26
CA ARG A 50 24.90 3.30 -10.27
C ARG A 50 26.14 2.63 -10.84
N ALA A 51 26.27 1.31 -10.66
CA ALA A 51 27.36 0.52 -11.23
C ALA A 51 27.23 0.28 -12.74
N GLY A 52 26.05 0.57 -13.32
CA GLY A 52 25.77 0.35 -14.74
C GLY A 52 25.40 -1.09 -15.07
N ASP A 53 24.98 -1.88 -14.08
CA ASP A 53 24.65 -3.28 -14.27
C ASP A 53 23.46 -3.45 -15.24
N PRO A 54 23.56 -4.34 -16.24
CA PRO A 54 22.46 -4.60 -17.16
C PRO A 54 21.25 -5.15 -16.40
N GLY A 55 20.08 -4.54 -16.62
CA GLY A 55 18.82 -4.96 -15.98
C GLY A 55 18.53 -4.33 -14.61
N ALA A 56 19.44 -3.54 -14.04
CA ALA A 56 19.22 -2.89 -12.74
C ALA A 56 18.00 -1.95 -12.73
N SER A 57 17.72 -1.29 -13.86
CA SER A 57 16.52 -0.45 -14.04
C SER A 57 15.22 -1.25 -13.92
N ALA A 58 15.14 -2.39 -14.62
CA ALA A 58 13.99 -3.29 -14.56
C ALA A 58 13.83 -3.88 -13.15
N GLN A 59 14.93 -4.23 -12.48
CA GLN A 59 14.90 -4.73 -11.11
C GLN A 59 14.39 -3.67 -10.13
N LEU A 60 14.87 -2.42 -10.23
CA LEU A 60 14.38 -1.32 -9.40
C LEU A 60 12.89 -1.05 -9.66
N MET A 61 12.49 -0.98 -10.92
CA MET A 61 11.08 -0.77 -11.31
C MET A 61 10.19 -1.90 -10.79
N GLY A 62 10.60 -3.16 -10.94
CA GLY A 62 9.86 -4.31 -10.44
C GLY A 62 9.68 -4.29 -8.93
N LEU A 63 10.73 -3.94 -8.18
CA LEU A 63 10.66 -3.84 -6.73
C LEU A 63 9.76 -2.69 -6.27
N CYS A 64 9.86 -1.53 -6.90
CA CYS A 64 9.00 -0.37 -6.64
C CYS A 64 7.53 -0.67 -6.98
N LEU A 65 7.26 -1.35 -8.10
CA LEU A 65 5.92 -1.76 -8.51
C LEU A 65 5.32 -2.76 -7.52
N ALA A 66 6.08 -3.78 -7.12
CA ALA A 66 5.64 -4.77 -6.15
C ALA A 66 5.29 -4.10 -4.81
N TYR A 67 6.17 -3.23 -4.31
CA TYR A 67 5.90 -2.44 -3.11
C TYR A 67 4.63 -1.59 -3.26
N GLY A 68 4.47 -0.89 -4.39
CA GLY A 68 3.29 -0.08 -4.69
C GLY A 68 2.00 -0.90 -4.74
N PHE A 69 2.02 -2.09 -5.33
CA PHE A 69 0.88 -3.01 -5.36
C PHE A 69 0.46 -3.44 -3.96
N PHE A 70 1.39 -3.91 -3.13
CA PHE A 70 1.07 -4.30 -1.75
C PHE A 70 0.59 -3.12 -0.92
N HIS A 71 1.14 -1.93 -1.12
CA HIS A 71 0.66 -0.70 -0.49
C HIS A 71 -0.77 -0.34 -0.95
N ALA A 72 -1.11 -0.63 -2.21
CA ALA A 72 -2.45 -0.45 -2.77
C ALA A 72 -3.45 -1.56 -2.37
N VAL A 73 -3.00 -2.68 -1.79
CA VAL A 73 -3.87 -3.72 -1.21
C VAL A 73 -4.04 -3.53 0.30
N GLY A 74 -3.01 -3.06 1.01
CA GLY A 74 -3.02 -2.89 2.46
C GLY A 74 -4.08 -1.90 2.98
N PRO A 75 -4.48 -1.97 4.26
CA PRO A 75 -5.53 -1.15 4.83
C PRO A 75 -5.23 0.36 4.66
N GLY A 76 -6.21 1.15 4.21
CA GLY A 76 -6.00 2.59 3.99
C GLY A 76 -7.30 3.37 3.81
N HIS A 77 -7.28 4.65 4.21
CA HIS A 77 -8.45 5.52 4.27
C HIS A 77 -9.16 5.68 2.91
N GLY A 78 -8.39 5.85 1.82
CA GLY A 78 -8.95 5.95 0.47
C GLY A 78 -9.66 4.69 -0.02
N LYS A 79 -9.25 3.50 0.45
CA LYS A 79 -9.86 2.22 0.06
C LYS A 79 -11.21 2.02 0.73
N PHE A 80 -11.32 2.45 2.00
CA PHE A 80 -12.61 2.49 2.69
C PHE A 80 -13.57 3.49 2.07
N LEU A 81 -13.09 4.67 1.65
CA LEU A 81 -13.93 5.67 1.00
C LEU A 81 -14.47 5.17 -0.34
N VAL A 82 -13.61 4.63 -1.21
CA VAL A 82 -14.02 4.08 -2.52
C VAL A 82 -14.91 2.83 -2.33
N GLY A 83 -14.60 1.99 -1.35
CA GLY A 83 -15.42 0.82 -0.98
C GLY A 83 -16.81 1.22 -0.49
N ALA A 84 -16.91 2.18 0.43
CA ALA A 84 -18.19 2.69 0.93
C ALA A 84 -18.98 3.41 -0.16
N TYR A 85 -18.32 4.14 -1.05
CA TYR A 85 -18.95 4.82 -2.19
C TYR A 85 -19.54 3.83 -3.19
N SER A 86 -18.80 2.77 -3.56
CA SER A 86 -19.30 1.72 -4.45
C SER A 86 -20.35 0.80 -3.81
N MET A 87 -20.34 0.65 -2.48
CA MET A 87 -21.39 -0.06 -1.74
C MET A 87 -22.70 0.74 -1.69
N SER A 88 -22.61 2.07 -1.63
CA SER A 88 -23.78 2.97 -1.55
C SER A 88 -24.34 3.37 -2.92
N ARG A 89 -23.57 3.19 -4.00
CA ARG A 89 -23.98 3.54 -5.37
C ARG A 89 -23.50 2.49 -6.38
N ALA A 90 -24.34 2.17 -7.35
CA ALA A 90 -23.97 1.33 -8.47
C ALA A 90 -23.00 2.08 -9.41
N VAL A 91 -21.70 2.01 -9.12
CA VAL A 91 -20.64 2.60 -9.94
C VAL A 91 -20.02 1.52 -10.83
N PRO A 92 -19.92 1.71 -12.16
CA PRO A 92 -19.29 0.73 -13.03
C PRO A 92 -17.80 0.56 -12.68
N MET A 93 -17.35 -0.70 -12.64
CA MET A 93 -15.99 -1.07 -12.20
C MET A 93 -14.89 -0.32 -12.96
N GLY A 94 -15.07 -0.11 -14.27
CA GLY A 94 -14.10 0.64 -15.09
C GLY A 94 -13.86 2.07 -14.61
N ARG A 95 -14.89 2.77 -14.10
CA ARG A 95 -14.72 4.13 -13.53
C ARG A 95 -13.98 4.09 -12.21
N LEU A 96 -14.22 3.07 -11.38
CA LEU A 96 -13.49 2.89 -10.12
C LEU A 96 -12.01 2.60 -10.37
N VAL A 97 -11.71 1.69 -11.31
CA VAL A 97 -10.33 1.36 -11.71
C VAL A 97 -9.62 2.59 -12.29
N PHE A 98 -10.28 3.34 -13.18
CA PHE A 98 -9.69 4.55 -13.73
C PHE A 98 -9.38 5.58 -12.64
N ALA A 99 -10.32 5.82 -11.73
CA ALA A 99 -10.15 6.77 -10.63
C ALA A 99 -9.01 6.37 -9.69
N THR A 100 -8.88 5.08 -9.35
CA THR A 100 -7.80 4.60 -8.48
C THR A 100 -6.44 4.68 -9.16
N VAL A 101 -6.35 4.35 -10.45
CA VAL A 101 -5.12 4.50 -11.24
C VAL A 101 -4.72 5.98 -11.37
N ALA A 102 -5.67 6.85 -11.71
CA ALA A 102 -5.43 8.28 -11.83
C ALA A 102 -4.97 8.90 -10.50
N ALA A 103 -5.59 8.53 -9.39
CA ALA A 103 -5.19 8.98 -8.05
C ALA A 103 -3.77 8.49 -7.70
N SER A 104 -3.42 7.23 -8.03
CA SER A 104 -2.08 6.70 -7.79
C SER A 104 -1.01 7.40 -8.63
N LEU A 105 -1.32 7.75 -9.88
CA LEU A 105 -0.42 8.56 -10.71
C LEU A 105 -0.25 9.96 -10.13
N GLY A 106 -1.34 10.61 -9.73
CA GLY A 106 -1.31 11.91 -9.09
C GLY A 106 -0.45 11.91 -7.83
N GLN A 107 -0.59 10.90 -6.97
CA GLN A 107 0.27 10.73 -5.79
C GLN A 107 1.74 10.55 -6.15
N ALA A 108 2.07 9.72 -7.14
CA ALA A 108 3.44 9.51 -7.57
C ALA A 108 4.06 10.81 -8.11
N LEU A 109 3.33 11.56 -8.95
CA LEU A 109 3.79 12.85 -9.48
C LEU A 109 4.00 13.88 -8.37
N THR A 110 3.05 14.00 -7.44
CA THR A 110 3.18 14.92 -6.29
C THR A 110 4.37 14.56 -5.42
N ALA A 111 4.62 13.27 -5.17
CA ALA A 111 5.77 12.82 -4.40
C ALA A 111 7.09 13.20 -5.09
N VAL A 112 7.22 12.98 -6.40
CA VAL A 112 8.39 13.39 -7.19
C VAL A 112 8.57 14.90 -7.14
N ALA A 113 7.49 15.67 -7.33
CA ALA A 113 7.53 17.13 -7.30
C ALA A 113 8.00 17.66 -5.94
N LEU A 114 7.51 17.11 -4.83
CA LEU A 114 7.94 17.48 -3.48
C LEU A 114 9.41 17.14 -3.21
N VAL A 115 9.88 15.97 -3.65
CA VAL A 115 11.28 15.55 -3.49
C VAL A 115 12.23 16.45 -4.30
N LEU A 116 11.85 16.81 -5.53
CA LEU A 116 12.64 17.71 -6.37
C LEU A 116 12.60 19.15 -5.83
N GLY A 117 11.43 19.66 -5.46
CA GLY A 117 11.28 21.00 -4.87
C GLY A 117 12.05 21.14 -3.55
N GLY A 118 12.00 20.12 -2.70
CA GLY A 118 12.78 20.07 -1.46
C GLY A 118 14.29 20.14 -1.69
N GLN A 119 14.81 19.45 -2.72
CA GLN A 119 16.22 19.50 -3.08
C GLN A 119 16.67 20.87 -3.62
N VAL A 120 15.78 21.60 -4.28
CA VAL A 120 16.05 22.97 -4.77
C VAL A 120 16.09 23.96 -3.61
N CYS A 121 15.21 23.84 -2.62
CA CYS A 121 15.23 24.69 -1.41
C CYS A 121 16.34 24.35 -0.41
N SER A 122 16.94 23.15 -0.49
CA SER A 122 18.00 22.72 0.42
C SER A 122 19.43 23.02 -0.09
N ARG A 123 19.56 23.67 -1.25
CA ARG A 123 20.83 24.19 -1.77
C ARG A 123 20.94 25.68 -1.51
#